data_AF-A0AAW6QVH2-F1
#
_entry.id   AF-A0AAW6QVH2-F1
#
_cell.length_a   1.000
_cell.length_b   1.000
_cell.length_c   1.000
_cell.angle_alpha   90.00
_cell.angle_beta   90.00
_cell.angle_gamma   90.00
#
_symmetry.space_group_name_H-M   'P 1'
#
loop_
_entity.id
_entity.type
_entity.pdbx_description
1 polymer ?
#
loop_
_entity_poly.entity_id
_entity_poly.type
_entity_poly.pdbx_seq_one_letter_code
_entity_poly.pdbx_strand_id
1 'polypeptide(L)'
;MNNHGLEHQVKQALSVFLAQYQQPQQQVLRRALLIELERMSLQLMSLNAEECFSELRHEFLGMTSYLALDETLCVSNLASVSAFNTQIQLLLNAVKEQDNGE
;
A
#
# COMPACT_ATOMS: atom_id res chain seq x y z
N MET A 1 5.89 11.20 -13.07
CA MET A 1 6.75 11.08 -11.87
C MET A 1 7.72 9.94 -12.12
N ASN A 2 9.01 10.11 -11.85
CA ASN A 2 9.96 9.00 -11.87
C ASN A 2 9.64 8.05 -10.71
N ASN A 3 9.62 6.73 -10.94
CA ASN A 3 9.25 5.73 -9.93
C ASN A 3 10.05 5.87 -8.63
N HIS A 4 11.33 6.23 -8.70
CA HIS A 4 12.17 6.47 -7.52
C HIS A 4 11.70 7.63 -6.62
N GLY A 5 11.13 8.69 -7.21
CA GLY A 5 10.59 9.81 -6.43
C GLY A 5 9.34 9.41 -5.65
N LEU A 6 8.50 8.58 -6.28
CA LEU A 6 7.28 8.04 -5.67
C LEU A 6 7.61 7.02 -4.57
N GLU A 7 8.55 6.10 -4.81
CA GLU A 7 9.04 5.14 -3.81
C GLU A 7 9.56 5.85 -2.56
N HIS A 8 10.33 6.93 -2.72
CA HIS A 8 10.84 7.71 -1.60
C HIS A 8 9.69 8.37 -0.81
N GLN A 9 8.71 8.97 -1.48
CA GLN A 9 7.56 9.59 -0.82
C GLN A 9 6.75 8.57 -0.01
N VAL A 10 6.54 7.37 -0.56
CA VAL A 10 5.83 6.29 0.14
C VAL A 10 6.59 5.84 1.39
N LYS A 11 7.91 5.63 1.28
CA LYS A 11 8.75 5.26 2.42
C LYS A 11 8.77 6.35 3.50
N GLN A 12 8.80 7.61 3.09
CA GLN A 12 8.77 8.74 4.02
C GLN A 12 7.44 8.81 4.78
N ALA A 13 6.30 8.70 4.08
CA ALA A 13 4.99 8.71 4.73
C ALA A 13 4.82 7.54 5.72
N LEU A 14 5.27 6.34 5.33
CA LEU A 14 5.24 5.17 6.20
C LEU A 14 6.11 5.37 7.45
N SER A 15 7.30 5.95 7.29
CA SER A 15 8.18 6.28 8.43
C SER A 15 7.54 7.28 9.38
N VAL A 16 6.92 8.34 8.85
CA VAL A 16 6.20 9.36 9.65
C VAL A 16 5.00 8.76 10.35
N PHE A 17 4.26 7.86 9.70
CA PHE A 17 3.14 7.14 10.30
C PHE A 17 3.60 6.27 11.48
N LEU A 18 4.59 5.40 11.26
CA LEU A 18 5.07 4.46 12.29
C LEU A 18 5.74 5.18 13.47
N ALA A 19 6.43 6.30 13.24
CA ALA A 19 7.07 7.09 14.29
C ALA A 19 6.11 7.62 15.36
N GLN A 20 4.80 7.61 15.10
CA GLN A 20 3.77 8.00 16.09
C GLN A 20 3.52 6.92 17.15
N TYR A 21 4.06 5.71 16.95
CA TYR A 21 3.80 4.53 17.77
C TYR A 21 5.07 4.01 18.45
N GLN A 22 4.91 3.25 19.53
CA GLN A 22 6.03 2.58 20.20
C GLN A 22 6.54 1.38 19.40
N GLN A 23 7.79 0.97 19.58
CA GLN A 23 8.43 -0.12 18.84
C GLN A 23 7.59 -1.41 18.70
N PRO A 24 6.98 -1.95 19.77
CA PRO A 24 6.13 -3.15 19.63
C PRO A 24 4.89 -2.91 18.76
N GLN A 25 4.32 -1.71 18.83
CA GLN A 25 3.17 -1.33 18.01
C GLN A 25 3.57 -1.14 16.54
N GLN A 26 4.76 -0.59 16.28
CA GLN A 26 5.29 -0.46 14.92
C GLN A 26 5.41 -1.83 14.24
N GLN A 27 5.96 -2.83 14.94
CA GLN A 27 6.06 -4.21 14.43
C GLN A 27 4.67 -4.82 14.14
N VAL A 28 3.71 -4.64 15.03
CA VAL A 28 2.33 -5.11 14.83
C VAL A 28 1.68 -4.43 13.61
N LEU A 29 1.85 -3.12 13.47
CA LEU A 29 1.31 -2.33 12.36
C LEU A 29 1.95 -2.72 11.02
N ARG A 30 3.28 -2.87 10.98
CA ARG A 30 4.00 -3.37 9.78
C ARG A 30 3.45 -4.72 9.35
N ARG A 31 3.32 -5.65 10.29
CA ARG A 31 2.81 -6.99 9.99
C ARG A 31 1.36 -6.98 9.51
N ALA A 32 0.50 -6.15 10.11
CA ALA A 32 -0.88 -5.98 9.65
C ALA A 32 -0.93 -5.41 8.23
N LEU A 33 -0.13 -4.38 7.93
CA LEU A 33 -0.02 -3.81 6.58
C LEU A 33 0.48 -4.85 5.56
N LEU A 34 1.51 -5.64 5.90
CA LEU A 34 2.01 -6.70 5.03
C LEU A 34 0.93 -7.71 4.68
N ILE A 35 0.22 -8.23 5.70
CA ILE A 35 -0.83 -9.23 5.53
C ILE A 35 -1.95 -8.69 4.64
N GLU A 36 -2.42 -7.46 4.90
CA GLU A 36 -3.51 -6.87 4.13
C GLU A 36 -3.11 -6.58 2.68
N LEU A 37 -1.91 -6.06 2.44
CA LEU A 37 -1.42 -5.80 1.08
C LEU A 37 -1.20 -7.08 0.28
N GLU A 38 -0.69 -8.14 0.91
CA GLU A 38 -0.54 -9.45 0.28
C GLU A 38 -1.90 -10.08 -0.03
N ARG A 39 -2.87 -10.00 0.90
CA ARG A 39 -4.26 -10.40 0.66
C ARG A 39 -4.85 -9.67 -0.53
N MET A 40 -4.76 -8.33 -0.57
CA MET A 40 -5.33 -7.53 -1.65
C MET A 40 -4.69 -7.86 -2.99
N SER A 41 -3.37 -8.04 -3.05
CA SER A 41 -2.68 -8.41 -4.29
C SER A 41 -3.14 -9.79 -4.79
N LEU A 42 -3.26 -10.78 -3.90
CA LEU A 42 -3.75 -12.11 -4.26
C LEU A 42 -5.21 -12.07 -4.76
N GLN A 43 -6.08 -11.36 -4.03
CA GLN A 43 -7.48 -11.20 -4.43
C GLN A 43 -7.60 -10.52 -5.80
N LEU A 44 -6.81 -9.47 -6.03
CA LEU A 44 -6.78 -8.75 -7.30
C LEU A 44 -6.31 -9.63 -8.47
N MET A 45 -5.31 -10.50 -8.25
CA MET A 45 -4.83 -11.45 -9.27
C MET A 45 -5.80 -12.62 -9.50
N SER A 46 -6.69 -12.89 -8.55
CA SER A 46 -7.71 -13.95 -8.68
C SER A 46 -9.00 -13.48 -9.37
N LEU A 47 -9.12 -12.18 -9.66
CA LEU A 47 -10.31 -11.65 -10.31
C LEU A 47 -10.47 -12.18 -11.72
N ASN A 48 -11.69 -12.60 -12.03
CA ASN A 48 -12.10 -12.90 -13.40
C ASN A 48 -12.24 -11.60 -14.22
N ALA A 49 -12.19 -11.70 -15.55
CA ALA A 49 -12.27 -10.54 -16.45
C ALA A 49 -13.55 -9.69 -16.30
N GLU A 50 -14.61 -10.27 -15.72
CA GLU A 50 -15.91 -9.62 -15.50
C GLU A 50 -16.06 -9.06 -14.06
N GLU A 51 -15.14 -9.38 -13.16
CA GLU A 51 -15.24 -8.99 -11.75
C GLU A 51 -14.69 -7.57 -11.52
N CYS A 52 -15.50 -6.75 -10.87
CA CYS A 52 -15.11 -5.39 -10.50
C CYS A 52 -14.24 -5.41 -9.23
N PHE A 53 -13.12 -4.68 -9.25
CA PHE A 53 -12.23 -4.51 -8.09
C PHE A 53 -12.57 -3.27 -7.25
N SER A 54 -13.81 -2.76 -7.30
CA SER A 54 -14.20 -1.52 -6.59
C SER A 54 -14.07 -1.63 -5.08
N GLU A 55 -14.39 -2.79 -4.51
CA GLU A 55 -14.26 -3.05 -3.06
C GLU A 55 -12.79 -3.03 -2.64
N LEU A 56 -11.93 -3.77 -3.34
CA LEU A 56 -10.48 -3.75 -3.11
C LEU A 56 -9.90 -2.34 -3.26
N ARG A 57 -10.36 -1.58 -4.25
CA ARG A 57 -9.93 -0.19 -4.45
C ARG A 57 -10.35 0.70 -3.29
N HIS A 58 -11.56 0.52 -2.77
CA HIS A 58 -12.05 1.25 -1.61
C HIS A 58 -11.26 0.92 -0.34
N GLU A 59 -10.97 -0.36 -0.10
CA GLU A 59 -10.12 -0.79 1.02
C GLU A 59 -8.72 -0.20 0.92
N PHE A 60 -8.11 -0.25 -0.26
CA PHE A 60 -6.79 0.35 -0.50
C PHE A 60 -6.81 1.88 -0.34
N LEU A 61 -7.88 2.55 -0.79
CA LEU A 61 -8.06 3.99 -0.57
C LEU A 61 -8.14 4.32 0.93
N GLY A 62 -8.87 3.52 1.71
CA GLY A 62 -8.93 3.67 3.17
C GLY A 62 -7.54 3.56 3.79
N MET A 63 -6.79 2.51 3.46
CA MET A 63 -5.42 2.31 3.96
C MET A 63 -4.49 3.46 3.58
N THR A 64 -4.49 3.87 2.32
CA THR A 64 -3.63 4.96 1.84
C THR A 64 -4.02 6.31 2.45
N SER A 65 -5.29 6.55 2.72
CA SER A 65 -5.74 7.75 3.45
C SER A 65 -5.24 7.75 4.90
N TYR A 66 -5.29 6.60 5.59
CA TYR A 66 -4.73 6.48 6.95
C TYR A 66 -3.22 6.73 7.00
N LEU A 67 -2.51 6.38 5.93
CA LEU A 67 -1.07 6.62 5.78
C LEU A 67 -0.73 8.02 5.23
N ALA A 68 -1.73 8.87 4.95
CA ALA A 68 -1.57 10.15 4.27
C ALA A 68 -0.86 10.03 2.89
N LEU A 69 -1.22 9.01 2.12
CA LEU A 69 -0.69 8.66 0.81
C LEU A 69 -1.68 8.88 -0.34
N ASP A 70 -2.88 9.39 -0.06
CA ASP A 70 -3.95 9.61 -1.03
C ASP A 70 -3.51 10.53 -2.18
N GLU A 71 -2.83 11.64 -1.87
CA GLU A 71 -2.27 12.56 -2.88
C GLU A 71 -1.04 11.97 -3.60
N THR A 72 -0.36 11.01 -2.97
CA THR A 72 0.89 10.41 -3.49
C THR A 72 0.61 9.27 -4.47
N LEU A 73 -0.36 8.40 -4.16
CA LEU A 73 -0.64 7.18 -4.92
C LEU A 73 -1.73 7.35 -5.99
N CYS A 74 -2.34 8.53 -6.12
CA CYS A 74 -3.36 8.86 -7.12
C CYS A 74 -4.42 7.75 -7.29
N VAL A 75 -4.87 7.18 -6.17
CA VAL A 75 -5.65 5.92 -6.12
C VAL A 75 -6.99 6.04 -6.85
N SER A 76 -7.54 7.24 -6.93
CA SER A 76 -8.78 7.58 -7.64
C SER A 76 -8.73 7.35 -9.16
N ASN A 77 -7.54 7.28 -9.77
CA ASN A 77 -7.35 7.12 -11.21
C ASN A 77 -6.94 5.70 -11.64
N LEU A 78 -7.03 4.70 -10.76
CA LEU A 78 -6.64 3.32 -11.07
C LEU A 78 -7.73 2.60 -11.88
N ALA A 79 -7.65 2.75 -13.20
CA ALA A 79 -8.63 2.21 -14.15
C ALA A 79 -8.39 0.74 -14.54
N SER A 80 -7.24 0.15 -14.22
CA SER A 80 -6.89 -1.22 -14.59
C SER A 80 -6.35 -2.04 -13.43
N VAL A 81 -6.57 -3.36 -13.49
CA VAL A 81 -6.02 -4.35 -12.55
C VAL A 81 -4.49 -4.24 -12.46
N SER A 82 -3.81 -4.09 -13.59
CA SER A 82 -2.35 -3.95 -13.63
C SER A 82 -1.89 -2.67 -12.93
N ALA A 83 -2.50 -1.51 -13.23
CA ALA A 83 -2.15 -0.26 -12.59
C ALA A 83 -2.40 -0.32 -11.08
N PHE A 84 -3.52 -0.94 -10.67
CA PHE A 84 -3.83 -1.11 -9.26
C PHE A 84 -2.83 -2.02 -8.55
N ASN A 85 -2.48 -3.16 -9.16
CA ASN A 85 -1.49 -4.06 -8.59
C ASN A 85 -0.11 -3.40 -8.43
N THR A 86 0.30 -2.54 -9.39
CA THR A 86 1.54 -1.77 -9.26
C THR A 86 1.55 -0.89 -8.01
N GLN A 87 0.44 -0.23 -7.69
CA GLN A 87 0.34 0.60 -6.47
C GLN A 87 0.36 -0.25 -5.19
N ILE A 88 -0.31 -1.40 -5.19
CA ILE A 88 -0.26 -2.34 -4.06
C ILE A 88 1.18 -2.82 -3.85
N GLN A 89 1.87 -3.23 -4.92
CA GLN A 89 3.24 -3.73 -4.85
C GLN A 89 4.24 -2.66 -4.41
N LEU A 90 4.03 -1.41 -4.83
CA LEU A 90 4.83 -0.27 -4.39
C LEU A 90 4.77 -0.09 -2.87
N LEU A 91 3.56 -0.07 -2.30
CA LEU A 91 3.38 0.06 -0.85
C LEU A 91 3.88 -1.19 -0.12
N LEU A 92 3.59 -2.38 -0.65
CA LEU A 92 4.06 -3.65 -0.08
C LEU A 92 5.58 -3.70 0.04
N ASN A 93 6.30 -3.31 -1.02
CA ASN A 93 7.77 -3.27 -1.00
C ASN A 93 8.28 -2.24 -0.02
N ALA A 94 7.65 -1.06 0.08
CA ALA A 94 8.03 -0.06 1.06
C ALA A 94 7.88 -0.59 2.51
N VAL A 95 6.80 -1.32 2.81
CA VAL A 95 6.62 -1.93 4.13
C VAL A 95 7.66 -3.03 4.38
N LYS A 96 7.94 -3.89 3.39
CA LYS A 96 8.96 -4.96 3.50
C LYS A 96 10.36 -4.40 3.76
N GLU A 97 10.73 -3.32 3.10
CA GLU A 97 12.03 -2.70 3.31
C GLU A 97 12.16 -2.08 4.70
N GLN A 98 11.09 -1.52 5.27
CA GLN A 98 11.11 -1.00 6.64
C GLN A 98 11.07 -2.09 7.70
N ASP A 99 10.61 -3.29 7.37
CA ASP A 99 10.65 -4.46 8.25
C ASP A 99 12.05 -5.11 8.27
N ASN A 100 12.75 -5.12 7.13
CA ASN A 100 14.11 -5.67 6.99
C ASN A 100 15.23 -4.69 7.39
N GLY A 101 14.91 -3.43 7.66
CA GLY A 101 15.85 -2.35 7.98
C GLY A 101 16.12 -2.14 9.48
N GLU A 102 15.58 -3.00 10.35
CA GLU A 102 15.88 -3.06 11.79
C GLU A 102 16.89 -4.17 12.12
#